data_AF-A0A369Q6L3-F1
#
_entry.id   AF-A0A369Q6L3-F1
#
_cell.length_a   1.000
_cell.length_b   1.000
_cell.length_c   1.000
_cell.angle_alpha   90.00
_cell.angle_beta   90.00
_cell.angle_gamma   90.00
#
_symmetry.space_group_name_H-M   'P 1'
#
loop_
_entity.id
_entity.type
_entity.pdbx_description
1 polymer ?
#
loop_
_entity_poly.entity_id
_entity_poly.type
_entity_poly.pdbx_seq_one_letter_code
_entity_poly.pdbx_strand_id
1 'polypeptide(L)'
;MEKNQEYVKIPNFLDRIRNEWPGMIDRFEFKTPTVIYVHLKEGISSMDFLGRLSKKVERMIDFSIPIILYHVERDGLSIRSHPINWYSTIEN
;
A
#
# COMPACT_ATOMS: atom_id res chain seq x y z
N MET A 1 5.92 7.81 21.94
CA MET A 1 7.18 7.63 21.19
C MET A 1 7.13 6.40 20.27
N GLU A 2 6.56 5.27 20.69
CA GLU A 2 6.51 4.02 19.90
C GLU A 2 5.78 4.15 18.55
N LYS A 3 4.63 4.83 18.48
CA LYS A 3 3.91 5.05 17.21
C LYS A 3 4.75 5.78 16.15
N ASN A 4 5.60 6.72 16.56
CA ASN A 4 6.47 7.45 15.62
C ASN A 4 7.52 6.52 14.98
N GLN A 5 7.94 5.46 15.68
CA GLN A 5 8.86 4.46 15.15
C GLN A 5 8.17 3.48 14.18
N GLU A 6 6.84 3.37 14.22
CA GLU A 6 6.10 2.54 13.26
C GLU A 6 5.88 3.26 11.93
N TYR A 7 5.57 4.56 11.96
CA TYR A 7 5.40 5.35 10.73
C TYR A 7 6.65 5.37 9.85
N VAL A 8 7.85 5.33 10.44
CA VAL A 8 9.11 5.29 9.68
C VAL A 8 9.34 3.96 8.94
N LYS A 9 8.56 2.91 9.23
CA LYS A 9 8.63 1.62 8.53
C LYS A 9 7.79 1.60 7.24
N ILE A 10 6.80 2.48 7.13
CA ILE A 10 5.93 2.55 5.94
C ILE A 10 6.73 2.80 4.66
N PRO A 11 7.68 3.76 4.58
CA PRO A 11 8.49 3.95 3.38
C PRO A 11 9.25 2.69 2.95
N ASN A 12 9.87 1.97 3.89
CA ASN A 12 10.57 0.71 3.60
C ASN A 12 9.62 -0.39 3.11
N PHE A 13 8.40 -0.44 3.63
CA PHE A 13 7.34 -1.31 3.13
C PHE A 13 6.95 -0.94 1.68
N LEU A 14 6.77 0.34 1.37
CA LEU A 14 6.46 0.78 0.01
C LEU A 14 7.60 0.49 -0.99
N ASP A 15 8.85 0.62 -0.56
CA ASP A 15 10.01 0.23 -1.38
C ASP A 15 10.07 -1.28 -1.62
N ARG A 16 9.74 -2.11 -0.63
CA ARG A 16 9.59 -3.57 -0.83
C ARG A 16 8.50 -3.89 -1.86
N ILE A 17 7.34 -3.24 -1.79
CA ILE A 17 6.29 -3.37 -2.81
C ILE A 17 6.83 -2.98 -4.20
N ARG A 18 7.50 -1.83 -4.31
CA ARG A 18 8.05 -1.37 -5.60
C ARG A 18 9.05 -2.36 -6.21
N ASN A 19 9.92 -2.93 -5.37
CA ASN A 19 10.94 -3.87 -5.81
C ASN A 19 10.37 -5.24 -6.20
N GLU A 20 9.30 -5.69 -5.54
CA GLU A 20 8.62 -6.95 -5.87
C GLU A 20 7.92 -6.89 -7.22
N TRP A 21 7.37 -5.72 -7.59
CA TRP A 21 6.62 -5.52 -8.84
C TRP A 21 7.25 -4.42 -9.71
N PRO A 22 8.46 -4.67 -10.25
CA PRO A 22 9.16 -3.68 -11.06
C PRO A 22 8.32 -3.32 -12.29
N GLY A 23 8.20 -2.02 -12.56
CA GLY A 23 7.46 -1.52 -13.72
C GLY A 23 5.94 -1.48 -13.56
N MET A 24 5.36 -1.90 -12.43
CA MET A 24 3.91 -1.76 -12.20
C MET A 24 3.53 -0.43 -11.55
N ILE A 25 4.42 0.14 -10.74
CA ILE A 25 4.15 1.36 -9.95
C ILE A 25 4.89 2.54 -10.60
N ASP A 26 4.17 3.64 -10.76
CA ASP A 26 4.72 4.94 -11.17
C ASP A 26 5.27 5.68 -9.96
N ARG A 27 4.41 5.95 -8.97
CA ARG A 27 4.78 6.68 -7.74
C ARG A 27 3.89 6.33 -6.56
N PHE A 28 4.37 6.68 -5.37
CA PHE A 28 3.56 6.74 -4.16
C PHE A 28 3.28 8.19 -3.80
N GLU A 29 2.07 8.45 -3.32
CA GLU A 29 1.68 9.77 -2.82
C GLU A 29 1.00 9.62 -1.46
N PHE A 30 1.57 10.25 -0.44
CA PHE A 30 0.99 10.27 0.91
C PHE A 30 -0.03 11.40 0.98
N LYS A 31 -1.32 11.07 1.19
CA LYS A 31 -2.34 12.06 1.57
C LYS A 31 -2.27 12.36 3.06
N THR A 32 -2.02 11.33 3.85
CA THR A 32 -1.72 11.41 5.28
C THR A 32 -0.64 10.37 5.62
N PRO A 33 -0.12 10.31 6.85
CA PRO A 33 0.80 9.25 7.25
C PRO A 33 0.23 7.81 7.13
N THR A 34 -1.09 7.65 7.05
CA THR A 34 -1.77 6.33 6.95
C THR A 34 -2.56 6.13 5.66
N VAL A 35 -2.70 7.15 4.83
CA VAL A 35 -3.44 7.09 3.56
C VAL A 35 -2.48 7.33 2.41
N ILE A 36 -2.25 6.28 1.62
CA ILE A 36 -1.21 6.25 0.59
C ILE A 36 -1.83 5.88 -0.74
N TYR A 37 -1.56 6.69 -1.75
CA TYR A 37 -2.00 6.48 -3.12
C TYR A 37 -0.86 5.80 -3.88
N VAL A 38 -1.15 4.63 -4.44
CA VAL A 38 -0.27 3.85 -5.29
C VAL A 38 -0.68 4.11 -6.73
N HIS A 39 0.04 5.02 -7.39
CA HIS A 39 -0.21 5.34 -8.79
C HIS A 39 0.42 4.26 -9.67
N LEU A 40 -0.41 3.57 -10.45
CA LEU A 40 -0.01 2.47 -11.32
C LEU A 40 0.41 3.00 -12.69
N LYS A 41 1.36 2.31 -13.33
CA LYS A 41 1.76 2.62 -14.71
C LYS A 41 0.64 2.34 -15.71
N GLU A 42 0.76 2.92 -16.90
CA GLU A 42 -0.19 2.68 -18.00
C GLU A 42 -0.33 1.19 -18.32
N GLY A 43 -1.57 0.77 -18.57
CA GLY A 43 -1.90 -0.62 -18.89
C GLY A 43 -1.96 -1.56 -17.69
N ILE A 44 -1.72 -1.06 -16.46
CA ILE A 44 -1.84 -1.85 -15.23
C ILE A 44 -3.20 -1.61 -14.58
N SER A 45 -4.01 -2.67 -14.50
CA SER A 45 -5.26 -2.63 -13.75
C SER A 45 -5.03 -2.67 -12.24
N SER A 46 -5.78 -1.85 -11.51
CA SER A 46 -5.88 -1.86 -10.05
C SER A 46 -6.33 -3.23 -9.51
N MET A 47 -7.14 -3.96 -10.26
CA MET A 47 -7.62 -5.30 -9.89
C MET A 47 -6.52 -6.35 -10.04
N ASP A 48 -5.78 -6.32 -11.14
CA ASP A 48 -4.64 -7.21 -11.37
C ASP A 48 -3.53 -6.97 -10.35
N PHE A 49 -3.21 -5.71 -10.09
CA PHE A 49 -2.23 -5.34 -9.08
C PHE A 49 -2.67 -5.80 -7.68
N LEU A 50 -3.94 -5.57 -7.30
CA LEU A 50 -4.49 -6.04 -6.03
C LEU A 50 -4.40 -7.57 -5.89
N GLY A 51 -4.73 -8.32 -6.96
CA GLY A 51 -4.65 -9.78 -6.95
C GLY A 51 -3.23 -10.33 -6.82
N ARG A 52 -2.22 -9.56 -7.23
CA ARG A 52 -0.80 -9.89 -7.00
C ARG A 52 -0.37 -9.49 -5.58
N LEU A 53 -0.75 -8.29 -5.15
CA LEU A 53 -0.41 -7.74 -3.85
C LEU A 53 -0.94 -8.63 -2.71
N SER A 54 -2.23 -8.99 -2.75
CA SER A 54 -2.89 -9.76 -1.69
C SER A 54 -2.23 -11.11 -1.40
N LYS A 55 -1.53 -11.70 -2.38
CA LYS A 55 -0.83 -12.98 -2.22
C LYS A 55 0.46 -12.90 -1.41
N LYS A 56 1.06 -11.70 -1.30
CA LYS A 56 2.41 -11.53 -0.73
C LYS A 56 2.51 -10.43 0.33
N VAL A 57 1.57 -9.47 0.35
CA VAL A 57 1.65 -8.25 1.16
C VAL A 57 1.82 -8.53 2.65
N GLU A 58 1.15 -9.55 3.18
CA GLU A 58 1.24 -9.94 4.60
C GLU A 58 2.68 -10.22 5.06
N ARG A 59 3.51 -10.81 4.19
CA ARG A 59 4.91 -11.15 4.49
C ARG A 59 5.85 -9.95 4.39
N MET A 60 5.38 -8.84 3.85
CA MET A 60 6.17 -7.61 3.67
C MET A 60 5.95 -6.60 4.80
N ILE A 61 4.91 -6.79 5.62
CA ILE A 61 4.53 -5.88 6.69
C ILE A 61 5.36 -6.17 7.94
N ASP A 62 5.98 -5.13 8.49
CA ASP A 62 6.76 -5.16 9.74
C ASP A 62 6.36 -4.07 10.74
N PHE A 63 5.17 -3.51 10.56
CA PHE A 63 4.53 -2.51 11.41
C PHE A 63 3.13 -2.98 11.81
N SER A 64 2.60 -2.45 12.91
CA SER A 64 1.24 -2.78 13.38
C SER A 64 0.20 -1.69 13.09
N ILE A 65 0.65 -0.47 12.81
CA ILE A 65 -0.25 0.65 12.47
C ILE A 65 -1.15 0.33 11.25
N PRO A 66 -2.45 0.66 11.30
CA PRO A 66 -3.34 0.52 10.17
C PRO A 66 -3.04 1.56 9.10
N ILE A 67 -2.97 1.12 7.85
CA ILE A 67 -2.84 1.99 6.67
C ILE A 67 -3.86 1.60 5.60
N ILE A 68 -4.14 2.52 4.68
CA ILE A 68 -4.95 2.25 3.49
C ILE A 68 -4.12 2.58 2.26
N LEU A 69 -3.99 1.59 1.38
CA LEU A 69 -3.45 1.78 0.03
C LEU A 69 -4.60 2.03 -0.95
N TYR A 70 -4.59 3.14 -1.66
CA TYR A 70 -5.48 3.41 -2.78
C TYR A 70 -4.73 3.15 -4.08
N HIS A 71 -5.10 2.10 -4.79
CA HIS A 71 -4.55 1.80 -6.11
C HIS A 71 -5.26 2.70 -7.13
N VAL A 72 -4.49 3.56 -7.79
CA VAL A 72 -5.00 4.53 -8.75
C VAL A 72 -4.45 4.16 -10.13
N GLU A 73 -5.33 3.83 -11.05
CA GLU A 73 -4.96 3.63 -12.45
C GLU A 73 -4.67 4.98 -13.12
N ARG A 74 -4.00 4.95 -14.29
CA ARG A 74 -3.56 6.17 -14.98
C ARG A 74 -4.71 7.12 -15.37
N ASP A 75 -5.93 6.60 -15.53
CA ASP A 75 -7.12 7.41 -15.78
C ASP A 75 -7.52 8.29 -14.59
N GLY A 76 -7.00 8.02 -13.39
CA GLY A 76 -7.33 8.73 -12.15
C GLY A 76 -8.76 8.50 -11.65
N LEU A 77 -9.56 7.72 -12.37
CA LEU A 77 -10.97 7.45 -12.09
C LEU A 77 -11.14 6.09 -11.41
N SER A 78 -10.29 5.13 -11.77
CA SER A 78 -10.32 3.77 -11.24
C SER A 78 -9.50 3.69 -9.96
N ILE A 79 -10.21 3.69 -8.83
CA ILE A 79 -9.63 3.67 -7.48
C ILE A 79 -10.10 2.43 -6.73
N ARG A 80 -9.16 1.67 -6.18
CA ARG A 80 -9.45 0.55 -5.26
C ARG A 80 -8.70 0.71 -3.95
N SER A 81 -9.42 0.59 -2.83
CA SER A 81 -8.83 0.59 -1.50
C SER A 81 -8.38 -0.81 -1.09
N HIS A 82 -7.20 -0.89 -0.49
CA HIS A 82 -6.68 -2.07 0.16
C HIS A 82 -6.23 -1.71 1.57
N PRO A 83 -7.05 -2.03 2.60
CA PRO A 83 -6.68 -1.79 3.98
C PRO A 83 -5.63 -2.81 4.45
N ILE A 84 -4.67 -2.34 5.23
CA ILE A 84 -3.58 -3.14 5.81
C ILE A 84 -3.61 -2.96 7.33
N ASN A 85 -3.46 -4.05 8.08
CA ASN A 85 -3.50 -4.05 9.56
C ASN A 85 -4.77 -3.43 10.16
N TRP A 86 -5.89 -3.48 9.44
CA TRP A 86 -7.14 -2.85 9.88
C TRP A 86 -7.89 -3.68 10.93
N TYR A 87 -7.69 -4.99 10.92
CA TYR A 87 -8.29 -5.91 11.89
C TYR A 87 -7.45 -6.09 13.16
N SER A 88 -6.16 -5.72 13.14
CA SER A 88 -5.30 -5.77 14.32
C SER A 88 -5.61 -4.68 15.36
N THR A 89 -6.51 -3.74 15.05
CA THR A 89 -7.05 -2.78 16.02
C THR A 89 -8.35 -3.23 16.67
N ILE A 90 -8.91 -4.38 16.26
CA ILE A 90 -10.08 -4.99 16.92
C ILE A 90 -9.58 -6.00 17.93
N GLU A 91 -8.99 -5.51 19.02
CA GLU A 91 -8.84 -6.32 20.23
C GLU A 91 -10.19 -6.32 20.97
N ASN A 92 -10.69 -7.53 21.31
CA ASN A 92 -11.72 -7.75 22.33
C ASN A 92 -11.12 -7.52 23.72
#